data_AF-A0A6A1UZF5-F1
#
_entry.id   AF-A0A6A1UZF5-F1
#
_cell.length_a   1.000
_cell.length_b   1.000
_cell.length_c   1.000
_cell.angle_alpha   90.00
_cell.angle_beta   90.00
_cell.angle_gamma   90.00
#
_symmetry.space_group_name_H-M   'P 1'
#
loop_
_entity.id
_entity.type
_entity.pdbx_description
1 polymer ?
#
loop_
_entity_poly.entity_id
_entity_poly.type
_entity_poly.pdbx_seq_one_letter_code
_entity_poly.pdbx_strand_id
1 'polypeptide(L)'
;MNKAEECLEWEKERVSHYLHSSSEPKLLEKVQHELLFVYATQLLEKDNSGCHALLRDDNVVDDLARMFRLFSKIPRGLDPVSSIFKQVSSFLFGVILFPSS
;
A
#
# COMPACT_ATOMS: atom_id res chain seq x y z
N MET A 1 -3.33 4.79 2.51
CA MET A 1 -3.02 4.35 1.12
C MET A 1 -4.11 4.68 0.11
N ASN A 2 -5.36 4.89 0.55
CA ASN A 2 -6.53 5.14 -0.31
C ASN A 2 -6.32 6.28 -1.32
N LYS A 3 -5.73 7.41 -0.89
CA LYS A 3 -5.43 8.54 -1.78
C LYS A 3 -4.51 8.19 -2.96
N ALA A 4 -3.56 7.26 -2.78
CA ALA A 4 -2.69 6.82 -3.86
C ALA A 4 -3.45 5.93 -4.86
N GLU A 5 -4.35 5.07 -4.37
CA GLU A 5 -5.23 4.25 -5.21
C GLU A 5 -6.22 5.13 -5.99
N GLU A 6 -6.86 6.10 -5.34
CA GLU A 6 -7.74 7.09 -5.97
C GLU A 6 -7.01 7.87 -7.05
N CYS A 7 -5.79 8.36 -6.78
CA CYS A 7 -5.00 9.09 -7.76
C CYS A 7 -4.68 8.24 -9.00
N LEU A 8 -4.35 6.96 -8.82
CA LEU A 8 -4.12 6.05 -9.94
C LEU A 8 -5.38 5.85 -10.79
N GLU A 9 -6.55 5.78 -10.16
CA GLU A 9 -7.81 5.65 -10.90
C GLU A 9 -8.15 6.93 -11.68
N TRP A 10 -7.91 8.09 -11.06
CA TRP A 10 -8.12 9.38 -11.72
C TRP A 10 -7.18 9.55 -12.91
N GLU A 11 -5.93 9.10 -12.82
CA GLU A 11 -5.00 9.16 -13.96
C GLU A 11 -5.40 8.22 -15.10
N LYS A 12 -6.02 7.06 -14.81
CA LYS A 12 -6.62 6.22 -15.86
C LYS A 12 -7.78 6.92 -16.55
N GLU A 13 -8.70 7.51 -15.79
CA GLU A 13 -9.80 8.30 -16.37
C GLU A 13 -9.28 9.47 -17.20
N ARG A 14 -8.23 10.16 -16.72
CA ARG A 14 -7.63 11.25 -17.49
C ARG A 14 -7.05 10.76 -18.80
N VAL A 15 -6.40 9.60 -18.82
CA VAL A 15 -5.91 9.01 -20.06
C VAL A 15 -7.07 8.67 -20.98
N SER A 16 -8.13 8.03 -20.49
CA SER A 16 -9.26 7.65 -21.33
C SER A 16 -10.00 8.84 -21.96
N HIS A 17 -10.03 9.98 -21.27
CA HIS A 17 -10.75 11.17 -21.73
C HIS A 17 -9.88 12.14 -22.55
N TYR A 18 -8.58 12.23 -22.26
CA TYR A 18 -7.75 13.35 -22.75
C TYR A 18 -6.43 12.93 -23.41
N LEU A 19 -6.00 11.67 -23.31
CA LEU A 19 -4.72 11.22 -23.86
C LEU A 19 -4.88 9.99 -24.75
N HIS A 20 -3.85 9.70 -25.54
CA HIS A 20 -3.82 8.47 -26.31
C HIS A 20 -3.52 7.27 -25.40
N SER A 21 -4.19 6.13 -25.61
CA SER A 21 -4.08 4.93 -24.76
C SER A 21 -2.64 4.41 -24.62
N SER A 22 -1.77 4.62 -25.62
CA SER A 22 -0.35 4.26 -25.53
C SER A 22 0.44 5.03 -24.47
N SER A 23 -0.09 6.15 -23.96
CA SER A 23 0.52 6.91 -22.87
C SER A 23 0.23 6.32 -21.49
N GLU A 24 -0.83 5.51 -21.34
CA GLU A 24 -1.27 4.95 -20.06
C GLU A 24 -0.17 4.20 -19.31
N PRO A 25 0.57 3.25 -19.94
CA PRO A 25 1.52 2.43 -19.21
C PRO A 25 2.64 3.27 -18.60
N LYS A 26 3.18 4.22 -19.38
CA LYS A 26 4.27 5.09 -18.94
C LYS A 26 3.81 6.10 -17.88
N LEU A 27 2.58 6.62 -18.01
CA LEU A 27 2.03 7.54 -17.02
C LEU A 27 1.80 6.84 -15.68
N LEU A 28 1.11 5.70 -15.69
CA LEU A 28 0.82 4.95 -14.47
C LEU A 28 2.09 4.46 -13.79
N GLU A 29 3.10 4.03 -14.55
CA GLU A 29 4.42 3.68 -13.98
C GLU A 29 5.03 4.85 -13.21
N LYS A 30 5.02 6.05 -13.79
CA LYS A 30 5.56 7.25 -13.12
C LYS A 30 4.76 7.67 -11.91
N VAL A 31 3.44 7.66 -11.99
CA VAL A 31 2.55 7.99 -10.87
C VAL A 31 2.75 6.99 -9.73
N GLN A 32 2.84 5.68 -10.03
CA GLN A 32 3.13 4.66 -9.03
C GLN A 32 4.50 4.85 -8.40
N HIS A 33 5.54 5.14 -9.19
CA HIS A 33 6.88 5.36 -8.68
C HIS A 33 6.90 6.54 -7.70
N GLU A 34 6.38 7.69 -8.11
CA GLU A 34 6.37 8.90 -7.28
C GLU A 34 5.50 8.73 -6.04
N LEU A 35 4.30 8.17 -6.14
CA LEU A 35 3.38 8.08 -5.00
C LEU A 35 3.72 6.96 -4.02
N LEU A 36 4.20 5.82 -4.52
CA LEU A 36 4.35 4.60 -3.72
C LEU A 36 5.80 4.22 -3.48
N PHE A 37 6.69 4.34 -4.48
CA PHE A 37 8.08 3.92 -4.32
C PHE A 37 8.90 4.97 -3.56
N VAL A 38 8.83 6.24 -3.98
CA VAL A 38 9.58 7.34 -3.34
C VAL A 38 9.16 7.52 -1.88
N TYR A 39 7.86 7.45 -1.60
CA TYR A 39 7.32 7.64 -0.26
C TYR A 39 7.01 6.34 0.47
N ALA A 40 7.46 5.17 -0.03
CA ALA A 40 7.13 3.86 0.53
C ALA A 40 7.33 3.83 2.05
N THR A 41 8.55 4.11 2.50
CA THR A 41 8.92 4.06 3.92
C THR A 41 8.11 5.04 4.75
N GLN A 42 7.94 6.28 4.29
CA GLN A 42 7.17 7.31 4.99
C GLN A 42 5.68 6.96 5.08
N LEU A 43 5.08 6.40 4.02
CA LEU A 43 3.70 5.94 4.01
C LEU A 43 3.47 4.82 5.03
N LEU A 44 4.46 3.96 5.20
CA LEU A 44 4.37 2.81 6.09
C LEU A 44 4.63 3.19 7.56
N GLU A 45 5.49 4.18 7.80
CA GLU A 45 5.87 4.65 9.14
C GLU A 45 5.00 5.81 9.65
N LYS A 46 4.12 6.38 8.82
CA LYS A 46 3.31 7.54 9.18
C LYS A 46 2.43 7.28 10.41
N ASP A 47 2.54 8.15 11.41
CA ASP A 47 1.68 8.10 12.60
C ASP A 47 0.19 8.17 12.22
N ASN A 48 -0.62 7.34 12.88
CA ASN A 48 -2.08 7.22 12.73
C ASN A 48 -2.63 6.89 11.32
N SER A 49 -1.77 6.64 10.31
CA SER A 49 -2.23 6.30 8.94
C SER A 49 -1.31 5.37 8.16
N GLY A 50 -0.15 5.03 8.74
CA GLY A 50 0.75 3.98 8.28
C GLY A 50 0.39 2.62 8.86
N CYS A 51 1.34 1.69 8.83
CA CYS A 51 1.09 0.28 9.09
C CYS A 51 0.52 0.01 10.47
N HIS A 52 0.98 0.73 11.50
CA HIS A 52 0.46 0.56 12.85
C HIS A 52 -1.03 0.92 12.99
N ALA A 53 -1.55 1.85 12.18
CA ALA A 53 -2.98 2.15 12.14
C ALA A 53 -3.77 1.07 11.38
N LEU A 54 -3.20 0.57 10.28
CA LEU A 54 -3.79 -0.52 9.49
C LEU A 54 -3.92 -1.84 10.25
N LEU A 55 -3.25 -1.99 11.39
CA LEU A 55 -3.25 -3.20 12.22
C LEU A 55 -4.14 -3.10 13.46
N ARG A 56 -4.73 -1.93 13.73
CA ARG A 56 -5.55 -1.70 14.92
C ARG A 56 -7.06 -1.78 14.67
N ASP A 57 -7.51 -1.67 13.42
CA ASP A 57 -8.93 -1.60 13.05
C ASP A 57 -9.47 -2.90 12.46
N ASP A 58 -10.80 -3.07 12.45
CA ASP A 58 -11.52 -4.22 11.88
C ASP A 58 -11.29 -4.41 10.35
N ASN A 59 -10.65 -3.45 9.68
CA ASN A 59 -10.39 -3.45 8.23
C ASN A 59 -8.97 -3.93 7.84
N VAL A 60 -8.20 -4.52 8.76
CA VAL A 60 -6.81 -4.97 8.51
C VAL A 60 -6.68 -5.79 7.20
N VAL A 61 -7.63 -6.68 6.95
CA VAL A 61 -7.60 -7.58 5.80
C VAL A 61 -7.73 -6.82 4.48
N ASP A 62 -8.68 -5.88 4.39
CA ASP A 62 -8.92 -5.09 3.19
C ASP A 62 -7.78 -4.11 2.91
N ASP A 63 -7.23 -3.50 3.96
CA ASP A 63 -6.11 -2.58 3.81
C ASP A 63 -4.81 -3.29 3.44
N LEU A 64 -4.59 -4.50 3.97
CA LEU A 64 -3.46 -5.34 3.56
C LEU A 64 -3.62 -5.81 2.12
N ALA A 65 -4.82 -6.21 1.70
CA ALA A 65 -5.10 -6.56 0.31
C ALA A 65 -4.84 -5.37 -0.62
N ARG A 66 -5.25 -4.16 -0.22
CA ARG A 66 -4.97 -2.92 -0.95
C ARG A 66 -3.46 -2.66 -1.07
N MET A 67 -2.73 -2.78 0.03
CA MET A 67 -1.27 -2.67 0.04
C MET A 67 -0.62 -3.64 -0.94
N PHE A 68 -1.01 -4.91 -0.89
CA PHE A 68 -0.48 -5.93 -1.79
C PHE A 68 -0.76 -5.60 -3.26
N ARG A 69 -2.00 -5.20 -3.61
CA ARG A 69 -2.36 -4.83 -4.99
C ARG A 69 -1.56 -3.64 -5.52
N LEU A 70 -1.27 -2.66 -4.67
CA LEU A 70 -0.52 -1.45 -5.05
C LEU A 70 0.98 -1.74 -5.21
N PHE A 71 1.58 -2.44 -4.25
CA PHE A 71 3.03 -2.69 -4.22
C PHE A 71 3.48 -3.89 -5.08
N SER A 72 2.59 -4.83 -5.42
CA SER A 72 2.92 -5.96 -6.31
C SER A 72 3.29 -5.55 -7.74
N LYS A 73 2.84 -4.37 -8.16
CA LYS A 73 3.15 -3.80 -9.49
C LYS A 73 4.51 -3.12 -9.55
N ILE A 74 5.16 -2.92 -8.40
CA ILE A 74 6.43 -2.22 -8.28
C ILE A 74 7.57 -3.23 -8.10
N PRO A 75 8.67 -3.14 -8.86
CA PRO A 75 9.84 -3.99 -8.64
C PRO A 75 10.34 -3.88 -7.19
N ARG A 76 10.43 -5.01 -6.48
CA ARG A 76 10.76 -5.07 -5.03
C ARG A 76 9.84 -4.26 -4.11
N GLY A 77 8.67 -3.83 -4.58
CA GLY A 77 7.72 -3.07 -3.77
C GLY A 77 7.14 -3.89 -2.62
N LEU A 78 7.14 -5.22 -2.74
CA LEU A 78 6.63 -6.13 -1.70
C LEU A 78 7.60 -6.36 -0.54
N ASP A 79 8.89 -6.01 -0.68
CA ASP A 79 9.87 -6.19 0.39
C ASP A 79 9.42 -5.51 1.70
N PRO A 80 9.06 -4.21 1.70
CA PRO A 80 8.55 -3.56 2.91
C PRO A 80 7.21 -4.14 3.39
N VAL A 81 6.30 -4.49 2.48
CA VAL A 81 5.00 -5.12 2.82
C VAL A 81 5.20 -6.46 3.53
N SER A 82 6.18 -7.26 3.09
CA SER A 82 6.53 -8.55 3.70
C SER A 82 7.07 -8.38 5.11
N SER A 83 7.82 -7.32 5.38
CA SER A 83 8.35 -7.00 6.71
C SER A 83 7.21 -6.71 7.69
N ILE A 84 6.23 -5.94 7.25
CA ILE A 84 5.04 -5.63 8.05
C ILE A 84 4.25 -6.92 8.32
N PHE A 85 4.01 -7.75 7.30
CA PHE A 85 3.30 -9.01 7.48
C PHE A 85 3.96 -9.92 8.53
N LYS A 86 5.29 -9.99 8.54
CA LYS A 86 6.05 -10.73 9.57
C LYS A 86 5.84 -10.13 10.96
N GLN A 87 5.83 -8.81 11.08
CA GLN A 87 5.61 -8.12 12.35
C GLN A 87 4.19 -8.34 12.89
N VAL A 88 3.18 -8.30 12.02
CA VAL A 88 1.77 -8.62 12.37
C VAL A 88 1.64 -10.05 12.84
N SER A 89 2.20 -10.99 12.08
CA SER A 89 2.19 -12.41 12.42
C SER A 89 2.83 -12.64 13.78
N SER A 90 3.99 -12.01 14.04
CA SER A 90 4.66 -12.05 15.34
C SER A 90 3.83 -11.43 16.47
N PHE A 91 3.12 -10.33 16.22
CA PHE A 91 2.29 -9.66 17.22
C PHE A 91 1.05 -10.49 17.57
N LEU A 92 0.35 -11.02 16.56
CA LEU A 92 -0.79 -11.93 16.75
C LEU A 92 -0.36 -13.20 17.49
N PHE A 93 0.77 -13.81 17.13
CA PHE A 93 1.31 -14.96 17.84
C PHE A 93 1.64 -14.64 19.31
N GLY A 94 2.23 -13.47 19.57
CA GLY A 94 2.55 -13.00 20.92
C GLY A 94 1.31 -12.76 21.78
N VAL A 95 0.26 -12.13 21.24
CA VAL A 95 -1.00 -11.87 21.96
C VAL A 95 -1.78 -13.17 22.24
N ILE A 96 -1.75 -14.13 21.31
CA ILE A 96 -2.44 -15.42 21.47
C ILE A 96 -1.70 -16.33 22.46
N LEU A 97 -0.36 -16.36 22.43
CA LEU A 97 0.44 -17.24 23.30
C LEU A 97 0.75 -16.64 24.68
N PHE A 98 0.78 -15.31 24.80
CA PHE A 98 1.06 -14.59 26.05
C PHE A 98 0.05 -13.45 26.26
N PRO A 99 -1.22 -13.77 26.57
CA PRO A 99 -2.15 -12.75 27.03
C PRO A 99 -1.60 -12.19 28.34
N SER A 100 -1.35 -10.88 28.37
CA SER A 100 -0.87 -10.19 29.56
C SER A 100 -1.83 -10.45 30.72
N SER A 101 -1.29 -10.96 31.83
CA SER A 101 -2.02 -11.27 33.08
C SER A 101 -2.54 -10.02 33.78
#